data_AF-A0A3L9G3B4-F1
#
_entry.id   AF-A0A3L9G3B4-F1
#
_cell.length_a   1.000
_cell.length_b   1.000
_cell.length_c   1.000
_cell.angle_alpha   90.00
_cell.angle_beta   90.00
_cell.angle_gamma   90.00
#
_symmetry.space_group_name_H-M   'P 1'
#
loop_
_entity.id
_entity.type
_entity.pdbx_description
1 polymer ?
#
loop_
_entity_poly.entity_id
_entity_poly.type
_entity_poly.pdbx_seq_one_letter_code
_entity_poly.pdbx_strand_id
1 'polypeptide(L)'
;NDWAGNLQQLVEDAKAGKIHNVYIAMQMCDGARVKKLVHQLADTTCSVLLIPDVFTFNILHSRLEEMNGVPVVPLYDTPLSGVNRLIKRAEDIVLATLILLLISPVLCCIALAVKLSSPGPVIFRQTRYGMDGKPIKVWKFRSMKVMENDKVVTQATQNDPRVTKVGNFLRRTSLDELPQFINVL
;
A
#
# COMPACT_ATOMS: atom_id res chain seq x y z
N ASN A 1 -26.50 -19.02 -33.98
CA ASN A 1 -25.37 -19.95 -33.72
C ASN A 1 -24.19 -19.29 -34.41
N ASP A 2 -23.58 -18.31 -33.75
CA ASP A 2 -22.78 -17.27 -34.43
C ASP A 2 -21.28 -17.62 -34.43
N TRP A 3 -20.99 -18.91 -34.38
CA TRP A 3 -19.64 -19.46 -34.42
C TRP A 3 -19.47 -20.18 -35.75
N ALA A 4 -18.46 -19.78 -36.53
CA ALA A 4 -18.13 -20.41 -37.80
C ALA A 4 -16.67 -20.86 -37.82
N GLY A 5 -16.44 -22.04 -38.39
CA GLY A 5 -15.11 -22.57 -38.67
C GLY A 5 -14.39 -23.25 -37.49
N ASN A 6 -13.14 -23.61 -37.74
CA ASN A 6 -12.23 -24.21 -36.78
C ASN A 6 -10.82 -23.58 -36.92
N LEU A 7 -9.88 -23.94 -36.02
CA LEU A 7 -8.53 -23.36 -36.03
C LEU A 7 -7.76 -23.61 -37.35
N GLN A 8 -8.02 -24.73 -38.03
CA GLN A 8 -7.36 -25.04 -39.29
C GLN A 8 -7.90 -24.15 -40.43
N GLN A 9 -9.22 -23.98 -40.47
CA GLN A 9 -9.88 -23.07 -41.40
C GLN A 9 -9.49 -21.61 -41.17
N LEU A 10 -9.31 -21.20 -39.90
CA LEU A 10 -8.76 -19.88 -39.55
C LEU A 10 -7.38 -19.66 -40.19
N VAL A 11 -6.49 -20.65 -40.13
CA VAL A 11 -5.14 -20.56 -40.71
C VAL A 11 -5.21 -20.52 -42.25
N GLU A 12 -6.09 -21.32 -42.86
CA GLU A 12 -6.28 -21.34 -44.31
C GLU A 12 -6.84 -20.01 -44.83
N ASP A 13 -7.85 -19.46 -44.17
CA ASP A 13 -8.46 -18.18 -44.54
C ASP A 13 -7.50 -16.99 -44.28
N ALA A 14 -6.67 -17.07 -43.23
CA ALA A 14 -5.58 -16.13 -42.98
C ALA A 14 -4.52 -16.17 -44.10
N LYS A 15 -4.10 -17.36 -44.53
CA LYS A 15 -3.16 -17.54 -45.67
C LYS A 15 -3.75 -17.08 -46.99
N ALA A 16 -5.05 -17.26 -47.18
CA ALA A 16 -5.77 -16.80 -48.36
C ALA A 16 -6.02 -15.28 -48.36
N GLY A 17 -5.59 -14.54 -47.32
CA GLY A 17 -5.78 -13.10 -47.20
C GLY A 17 -7.22 -12.66 -46.95
N LYS A 18 -8.11 -13.59 -46.54
CA LYS A 18 -9.51 -13.26 -46.22
C LYS A 18 -9.65 -12.64 -44.83
N ILE A 19 -8.67 -12.87 -43.96
CA ILE A 19 -8.62 -12.40 -42.58
C ILE A 19 -7.41 -11.50 -42.43
N HIS A 20 -7.60 -10.35 -41.78
CA HIS A 20 -6.53 -9.39 -41.51
C HIS A 20 -6.16 -9.32 -40.03
N ASN A 21 -7.11 -9.60 -39.13
CA ASN A 21 -6.92 -9.51 -37.69
C ASN A 21 -7.39 -10.81 -37.03
N VAL A 22 -6.54 -11.38 -36.16
CA VAL A 22 -6.84 -12.58 -35.38
C VAL A 22 -6.69 -12.24 -33.91
N TYR A 23 -7.78 -12.37 -33.15
CA TYR A 23 -7.78 -12.18 -31.69
C TYR A 23 -7.78 -13.54 -31.00
N ILE A 24 -6.72 -13.85 -30.26
CA ILE A 24 -6.59 -15.09 -29.48
C ILE A 24 -7.06 -14.81 -28.06
N ALA A 25 -8.22 -15.33 -27.67
CA ALA A 25 -8.78 -15.23 -26.32
C ALA A 25 -8.69 -16.55 -25.53
N MET A 26 -7.72 -17.41 -25.88
CA MET A 26 -7.53 -18.70 -25.23
C MET A 26 -6.80 -18.55 -23.89
N GLN A 27 -7.12 -19.42 -22.93
CA GLN A 27 -6.43 -19.45 -21.63
C GLN A 27 -4.95 -19.84 -21.81
N MET A 28 -4.05 -19.18 -21.07
CA MET A 28 -2.60 -19.38 -21.17
C MET A 28 -2.14 -20.77 -20.69
N CYS A 29 -2.98 -21.51 -19.95
CA CYS A 29 -2.70 -22.89 -19.56
C CYS A 29 -2.50 -23.82 -20.78
N ASP A 30 -3.07 -23.45 -21.93
CA ASP A 30 -2.89 -24.12 -23.23
C ASP A 30 -1.70 -23.54 -24.02
N GLY A 31 -0.61 -23.18 -23.35
CA GLY A 31 0.55 -22.50 -23.96
C GLY A 31 1.12 -23.19 -25.20
N ALA A 32 1.10 -24.53 -25.25
CA ALA A 32 1.52 -25.30 -26.42
C ALA A 32 0.63 -25.07 -27.65
N ARG A 33 -0.68 -24.94 -27.44
CA ARG A 33 -1.68 -24.74 -28.49
C ARG A 33 -1.65 -23.31 -29.02
N VAL A 34 -1.52 -22.33 -28.14
CA VAL A 34 -1.33 -20.92 -28.51
C VAL A 34 -0.04 -20.75 -29.31
N LYS A 35 1.08 -21.34 -28.83
CA LYS A 35 2.36 -21.29 -29.55
C LYS A 35 2.28 -21.90 -30.94
N LYS A 36 1.62 -23.06 -31.09
CA LYS A 36 1.41 -23.71 -32.38
C LYS A 36 0.59 -22.83 -33.33
N LEU A 37 -0.49 -22.21 -32.85
CA LEU A 37 -1.34 -21.34 -33.65
C LEU A 37 -0.60 -20.07 -34.10
N VAL A 38 0.12 -19.41 -33.18
CA VAL A 38 0.94 -18.23 -33.50
C VAL A 38 1.99 -18.57 -34.56
N HIS A 39 2.64 -19.74 -34.44
CA HIS A 39 3.62 -20.18 -35.43
C HIS A 39 3.00 -20.44 -36.81
N GLN A 40 1.80 -21.03 -36.86
CA GLN A 40 1.08 -21.27 -38.12
C GLN A 40 0.60 -19.98 -38.82
N LEU A 41 0.35 -18.92 -38.04
CA LEU A 41 -0.05 -17.61 -38.53
C LEU A 41 1.15 -16.68 -38.84
N ALA A 42 2.37 -17.05 -38.42
CA ALA A 42 3.57 -16.23 -38.59
C ALA A 42 3.93 -15.98 -40.07
N ASP A 43 3.61 -16.94 -40.96
CA ASP A 43 3.84 -16.84 -42.40
C ASP A 43 2.69 -16.13 -43.15
N THR A 44 1.80 -15.44 -42.44
CA THR A 44 0.64 -14.73 -43.02
C THR A 44 0.77 -13.23 -42.84
N THR A 45 -0.02 -12.46 -43.60
CA THR A 45 -0.10 -10.99 -43.45
C THR A 45 -1.04 -10.54 -42.33
N CYS A 46 -1.50 -11.46 -41.48
CA CYS A 46 -2.45 -11.17 -40.42
C CYS A 46 -1.78 -10.48 -39.22
N SER A 47 -2.47 -9.49 -38.63
CA SER A 47 -2.16 -9.01 -37.29
C SER A 47 -2.75 -9.98 -36.26
N VAL A 48 -1.87 -10.62 -35.47
CA VAL A 48 -2.27 -11.57 -34.43
C VAL A 48 -2.17 -10.88 -33.07
N LEU A 49 -3.32 -10.68 -32.41
CA LEU A 49 -3.42 -10.05 -31.09
C LEU A 49 -3.83 -11.08 -30.04
N LEU A 50 -3.16 -11.07 -28.89
CA LEU A 50 -3.47 -11.93 -27.76
C LEU A 50 -4.28 -11.14 -26.73
N ILE A 51 -5.48 -11.61 -26.40
CA ILE A 51 -6.32 -11.02 -25.35
C ILE A 51 -5.98 -11.75 -24.04
N PRO A 52 -5.33 -11.07 -23.08
CA PRO A 52 -5.05 -11.67 -21.77
C PRO A 52 -6.35 -11.86 -20.98
N ASP A 53 -6.40 -12.91 -20.15
CA ASP A 53 -7.49 -13.07 -19.18
C ASP A 53 -7.40 -12.03 -18.04
N VAL A 54 -8.47 -11.87 -17.26
CA VAL A 54 -8.57 -10.86 -16.19
C VAL A 54 -7.45 -11.01 -15.14
N PHE A 55 -7.02 -12.23 -14.85
CA PHE A 55 -5.92 -12.50 -13.92
C PHE A 55 -4.56 -12.09 -14.52
N THR A 56 -4.33 -12.41 -15.78
CA THR A 56 -3.14 -12.04 -16.56
C THR A 56 -3.07 -10.52 -16.77
N PHE A 57 -4.21 -9.85 -16.93
CA PHE A 57 -4.27 -8.41 -17.08
C PHE A 57 -3.78 -7.67 -15.83
N ASN A 58 -4.16 -8.14 -14.64
CA ASN A 58 -3.66 -7.60 -13.36
C ASN A 58 -2.16 -7.85 -13.18
N ILE A 59 -1.69 -9.04 -13.57
CA ILE A 59 -0.27 -9.39 -13.56
C ILE A 59 0.53 -8.48 -14.51
N LEU A 60 0.07 -8.26 -15.74
CA LEU A 60 0.75 -7.39 -16.72
C LEU A 60 0.76 -5.89 -16.36
N HIS A 61 -0.22 -5.42 -15.56
CA HIS A 61 -0.21 -4.06 -15.02
C HIS A 61 0.78 -3.89 -13.86
N SER A 62 1.17 -4.99 -13.22
CA SER A 62 2.34 -5.02 -12.35
C SER A 62 3.56 -4.83 -13.24
N ARG A 63 4.32 -3.74 -13.05
CA ARG A 63 5.43 -3.37 -13.92
C ARG A 63 6.31 -4.59 -14.20
N LEU A 64 6.70 -4.79 -15.46
CA LEU A 64 7.79 -5.71 -15.78
C LEU A 64 9.03 -5.20 -15.06
N GLU A 65 9.43 -5.90 -14.00
CA GLU A 65 10.69 -5.64 -13.33
C GLU A 65 11.75 -6.59 -13.89
N GLU A 66 12.99 -6.15 -13.90
CA GLU A 66 14.12 -6.97 -14.32
C GLU A 66 14.88 -7.41 -13.07
N MET A 67 14.92 -8.72 -12.82
CA MET A 67 15.78 -9.30 -11.79
C MET A 67 16.89 -10.09 -12.48
N ASN A 68 18.11 -9.57 -12.46
CA ASN A 68 19.30 -10.20 -13.04
C ASN A 68 19.14 -10.59 -14.53
N GLY A 69 18.59 -9.71 -15.36
CA GLY A 69 18.36 -10.00 -16.79
C GLY A 69 17.14 -10.87 -17.08
N VAL A 70 16.39 -11.29 -16.05
CA VAL A 70 15.16 -12.05 -16.22
C VAL A 70 13.97 -11.10 -16.01
N PRO A 71 13.07 -10.95 -17.00
CA PRO A 71 11.83 -10.23 -16.81
C PRO A 71 10.97 -11.00 -15.83
N VAL A 72 10.70 -10.39 -14.67
CA VAL A 72 9.82 -10.92 -13.64
C VAL A 72 8.57 -10.08 -13.57
N VAL A 73 7.45 -10.73 -13.23
CA VAL A 73 6.18 -10.03 -13.02
C VAL A 73 5.81 -10.14 -11.55
N PRO A 74 5.76 -9.03 -10.79
CA PRO A 74 5.39 -9.09 -9.39
C PRO A 74 3.92 -9.50 -9.24
N LEU A 75 3.66 -10.62 -8.54
CA LEU A 75 2.29 -11.09 -8.26
C LEU A 75 1.58 -10.27 -7.17
N TYR A 76 2.36 -9.59 -6.34
CA TYR A 76 1.91 -8.63 -5.33
C TYR A 76 2.78 -7.39 -5.44
N ASP A 77 2.25 -6.31 -5.99
CA ASP A 77 2.88 -4.99 -5.90
C ASP A 77 2.05 -4.12 -4.94
N THR A 78 2.72 -3.28 -4.15
CA THR A 78 2.02 -2.26 -3.39
C THR A 78 1.66 -1.17 -4.39
N PRO A 79 0.36 -0.90 -4.68
CA PRO A 79 -0.07 -0.04 -5.79
C PRO A 79 0.34 1.44 -5.67
N LEU A 80 1.17 1.79 -4.68
CA LEU A 80 1.71 3.11 -4.40
C LEU A 80 3.18 3.22 -4.84
N SER A 81 3.49 2.83 -6.09
CA SER A 81 4.80 3.08 -6.69
C SER A 81 4.78 4.33 -7.59
N GLY A 82 5.86 5.11 -7.58
CA GLY A 82 6.00 6.31 -8.42
C GLY A 82 5.16 7.52 -7.98
N VAL A 83 4.51 8.19 -8.96
CA VAL A 83 3.77 9.46 -8.78
C VAL A 83 2.63 9.33 -7.76
N ASN A 84 1.96 8.17 -7.71
CA ASN A 84 0.89 7.92 -6.73
C ASN A 84 1.38 8.01 -5.28
N ARG A 85 2.64 7.65 -5.01
CA ARG A 85 3.25 7.81 -3.69
C ARG A 85 3.45 9.27 -3.32
N LEU A 86 3.84 10.10 -4.31
CA LEU A 86 4.01 11.55 -4.12
C LEU A 86 2.66 12.22 -3.87
N ILE A 87 1.63 11.85 -4.64
CA ILE A 87 0.26 12.35 -4.45
C ILE A 87 -0.25 11.96 -3.06
N LYS A 88 -0.12 10.68 -2.67
CA LYS A 88 -0.53 10.21 -1.35
C LYS A 88 0.23 10.94 -0.23
N ARG A 89 1.52 11.20 -0.42
CA ARG A 89 2.33 11.96 0.54
C ARG A 89 1.86 13.41 0.66
N ALA A 90 1.54 14.06 -0.46
CA ALA A 90 1.01 15.42 -0.45
C ALA A 90 -0.35 15.48 0.25
N GLU A 91 -1.24 14.53 -0.05
CA GLU A 91 -2.54 14.39 0.61
C GLU A 91 -2.37 14.21 2.13
N ASP A 92 -1.50 13.29 2.55
CA ASP A 92 -1.22 13.04 3.97
C ASP A 92 -0.70 14.30 4.69
N ILE A 93 0.20 15.07 4.06
CA ILE A 93 0.73 16.30 4.63
C ILE A 93 -0.36 17.38 4.76
N VAL A 94 -1.19 17.54 3.73
CA VAL A 94 -2.27 18.54 3.73
C VAL A 94 -3.32 18.20 4.78
N LEU A 95 -3.78 16.94 4.82
CA LEU A 95 -4.75 16.47 5.80
C LEU A 95 -4.18 16.52 7.23
N ALA A 96 -2.95 16.07 7.45
CA ALA A 96 -2.32 16.13 8.77
C ALA A 96 -2.15 17.57 9.25
N THR A 97 -1.75 18.50 8.38
CA THR A 97 -1.61 19.92 8.71
C THR A 97 -2.95 20.55 9.06
N LEU A 98 -4.00 20.28 8.28
CA LEU A 98 -5.35 20.78 8.54
C LEU A 98 -5.89 20.25 9.88
N ILE A 99 -5.76 18.94 10.12
CA ILE A 99 -6.17 18.31 11.38
C ILE A 99 -5.40 18.93 12.54
N LEU A 100 -4.06 19.04 12.45
CA LEU A 100 -3.22 19.64 13.48
C LEU A 100 -3.62 21.08 13.81
N LEU A 101 -3.97 21.87 12.80
CA LEU A 101 -4.42 23.25 12.99
C LEU A 101 -5.75 23.29 13.74
N LEU A 102 -6.71 22.44 13.36
CA LEU A 102 -8.02 22.35 14.02
C LEU A 102 -7.94 21.85 15.47
N ILE A 103 -7.08 20.88 15.75
CA ILE A 103 -6.90 20.32 17.11
C ILE A 103 -5.90 21.12 17.96
N SER A 104 -5.18 22.09 17.40
CA SER A 104 -4.17 22.89 18.11
C SER A 104 -4.66 23.52 19.43
N PRO A 105 -5.89 24.10 19.54
CA PRO A 105 -6.38 24.59 20.83
C PRO A 105 -6.56 23.44 21.85
N VAL A 106 -7.06 22.29 21.41
CA VAL A 106 -7.24 21.10 22.25
C VAL A 106 -5.88 20.57 22.73
N LEU A 107 -4.89 20.50 21.84
CA LEU A 107 -3.51 20.11 22.17
C LEU A 107 -2.92 21.05 23.23
N CYS A 108 -3.16 22.35 23.13
CA CYS A 108 -2.69 23.33 24.11
C CYS A 108 -3.36 23.13 25.49
N CYS A 109 -4.68 22.92 25.52
CA CYS A 109 -5.41 22.62 26.75
C CYS A 109 -4.91 21.32 27.42
N ILE A 110 -4.71 20.25 26.63
CA ILE A 110 -4.14 18.99 27.12
C ILE A 110 -2.72 19.22 27.63
N ALA A 111 -1.90 20.00 26.92
CA ALA A 111 -0.54 20.29 27.32
C ALA A 111 -0.47 20.97 28.69
N LEU A 112 -1.35 21.94 28.94
CA LEU A 112 -1.49 22.61 30.23
C LEU A 112 -1.95 21.62 31.32
N ALA A 113 -2.99 20.81 31.05
CA ALA A 113 -3.49 19.82 32.00
C ALA A 113 -2.41 18.80 32.41
N VAL A 114 -1.61 18.34 31.45
CA VAL A 114 -0.48 17.43 31.69
C VAL A 114 0.60 18.13 32.53
N LYS A 115 0.97 19.38 32.17
CA LYS A 115 2.00 20.15 32.88
C LYS A 115 1.63 20.45 34.34
N LEU A 116 0.35 20.72 34.61
CA LEU A 116 -0.16 20.96 35.96
C LEU A 116 -0.29 19.67 36.77
N SER A 117 -0.49 18.51 36.11
CA SER A 117 -0.68 17.24 36.80
C SER A 117 0.61 16.63 37.38
N SER A 118 1.76 16.90 36.77
CA SER A 118 3.06 16.36 37.21
C SER A 118 4.22 17.18 36.65
N PRO A 119 5.33 17.35 37.39
CA PRO A 119 6.52 18.02 36.88
C PRO A 119 7.19 17.19 35.76
N GLY A 120 7.60 17.86 34.68
CA GLY A 120 8.31 17.24 33.55
C GLY A 120 7.94 17.81 32.18
N PRO A 121 8.51 17.26 31.08
CA PRO A 121 8.09 17.57 29.72
C PRO A 121 6.70 17.01 29.40
N VAL A 122 5.92 17.79 28.66
CA VAL A 122 4.51 17.49 28.30
C VAL A 122 4.43 16.35 27.28
N ILE A 123 5.32 16.36 26.29
CA ILE A 123 5.37 15.39 25.20
C ILE A 123 6.61 14.52 25.39
N PHE A 124 6.47 13.23 25.13
CA PHE A 124 7.60 12.30 25.05
C PHE A 124 7.58 11.50 23.75
N ARG A 125 8.71 10.87 23.41
CA ARG A 125 8.89 10.07 22.19
C ARG A 125 9.01 8.60 22.57
N GLN A 126 8.21 7.74 21.95
CA GLN A 126 8.27 6.29 22.10
C GLN A 126 8.74 5.63 20.80
N THR A 127 9.67 4.68 20.86
CA THR A 127 10.08 3.91 19.68
C THR A 127 9.04 2.83 19.34
N ARG A 128 8.57 2.79 18.09
CA ARG A 128 7.70 1.76 17.51
C ARG A 128 8.28 1.25 16.20
N TYR A 129 7.83 0.11 15.71
CA TYR A 129 8.24 -0.41 14.41
C TYR A 129 7.23 0.00 13.34
N GLY A 130 7.70 0.60 12.25
CA GLY A 130 6.88 1.01 11.11
C GLY A 130 6.72 -0.10 10.06
N MET A 131 6.19 0.29 8.88
CA MET A 131 5.85 -0.60 7.77
C MET A 131 7.04 -1.44 7.24
N ASP A 132 8.26 -0.91 7.28
CA ASP A 132 9.48 -1.62 6.86
C ASP A 132 10.20 -2.34 8.03
N GLY A 133 9.56 -2.48 9.20
CA GLY A 133 10.22 -2.95 10.41
C GLY A 133 11.29 -1.99 10.95
N LYS A 134 11.39 -0.76 10.41
CA LYS A 134 12.32 0.27 10.89
C LYS A 134 11.79 0.94 12.16
N PRO A 135 12.64 1.22 13.15
CA PRO A 135 12.24 1.92 14.36
C PRO A 135 11.89 3.38 14.04
N ILE A 136 10.66 3.79 14.36
CA ILE A 136 10.13 5.15 14.26
C ILE A 136 9.86 5.73 15.65
N LYS A 137 10.15 7.02 15.83
CA LYS A 137 9.88 7.72 17.09
C LYS A 137 8.50 8.35 17.04
N VAL A 138 7.56 7.80 17.78
CA VAL A 138 6.16 8.24 17.85
C VAL A 138 5.99 9.24 18.98
N TRP A 139 5.31 10.36 18.72
CA TRP A 139 5.08 11.41 19.71
C TRP A 139 3.78 11.18 20.49
N LYS A 140 3.83 11.28 21.83
CA LYS A 140 2.65 11.16 22.70
C LYS A 140 2.69 12.15 23.86
N PHE A 141 1.52 12.52 24.37
CA PHE A 141 1.44 13.23 25.65
C PHE A 141 1.82 12.33 26.81
N ARG A 142 2.46 12.90 27.81
CA ARG A 142 2.78 12.21 29.05
C ARG A 142 1.49 11.83 29.78
N SER A 143 1.26 10.53 29.91
CA SER A 143 0.19 9.96 30.74
C SER A 143 0.68 9.34 32.05
N MET A 144 2.00 9.22 32.23
CA MET A 144 2.65 8.59 33.39
C MET A 144 3.69 9.51 34.03
N LYS A 145 3.86 9.44 35.35
CA LYS A 145 4.85 10.23 36.10
C LYS A 145 6.29 9.90 35.66
N VAL A 146 6.55 8.63 35.42
CA VAL A 146 7.84 8.11 34.94
C VAL A 146 7.75 7.90 33.43
N MET A 147 8.78 8.34 32.69
CA MET A 147 8.90 8.03 31.27
C MET A 147 9.70 6.74 31.11
N GLU A 148 9.08 5.69 30.58
CA GLU A 148 9.82 4.50 30.18
C GLU A 148 10.37 4.69 28.77
N ASN A 149 11.66 5.05 28.69
CA ASN A 149 12.44 5.05 27.45
C ASN A 149 13.59 4.04 27.49
N ASP A 150 13.53 3.08 28.41
CA ASP A 150 14.59 2.09 28.61
C ASP A 150 14.48 0.91 27.63
N LYS A 151 15.56 0.12 27.51
CA LYS A 151 15.63 -1.03 26.59
C LYS A 151 14.55 -2.09 26.83
N VAL A 152 13.98 -2.11 28.03
CA VAL A 152 12.84 -2.95 28.41
C VAL A 152 11.66 -2.02 28.71
N VAL A 153 10.71 -1.92 27.78
CA VAL A 153 9.45 -1.21 28.00
C VAL A 153 8.52 -2.16 28.76
N THR A 154 8.30 -1.89 30.04
CA THR A 154 7.35 -2.64 30.86
C THR A 154 5.93 -2.19 30.50
N GLN A 155 5.16 -3.08 29.87
CA GLN A 155 3.77 -2.75 29.53
C GLN A 155 3.01 -2.35 30.80
N ALA A 156 2.38 -1.17 30.74
CA ALA A 156 1.56 -0.67 31.84
C ALA A 156 0.41 -1.64 32.12
N THR A 157 0.29 -2.07 33.37
CA THR A 157 -0.76 -2.97 33.85
C THR A 157 -2.06 -2.20 34.12
N GLN A 158 -3.17 -2.93 34.24
CA GLN A 158 -4.45 -2.33 34.66
C GLN A 158 -4.28 -1.74 36.07
N ASN A 159 -4.59 -0.45 36.24
CA ASN A 159 -4.37 0.34 37.46
C ASN A 159 -2.90 0.60 37.85
N ASP A 160 -2.03 0.80 36.85
CA ASP A 160 -0.64 1.17 37.10
C ASP A 160 -0.52 2.48 37.94
N PRO A 161 0.13 2.45 39.12
CA PRO A 161 0.23 3.60 40.04
C PRO A 161 1.02 4.78 39.46
N ARG A 162 1.73 4.57 38.35
CA ARG A 162 2.50 5.60 37.66
C ARG A 162 1.62 6.46 36.76
N VAL A 163 0.39 6.04 36.44
CA VAL A 163 -0.55 6.81 35.60
C VAL A 163 -1.16 7.95 36.40
N THR A 164 -1.16 9.18 35.87
CA THR A 164 -1.80 10.33 36.52
C THR A 164 -3.31 10.31 36.30
N LYS A 165 -4.11 11.01 37.12
CA LYS A 165 -5.58 11.12 36.89
C LYS A 165 -5.90 11.66 35.49
N VAL A 166 -5.17 12.69 35.07
CA VAL A 166 -5.23 13.26 33.72
C VAL A 166 -4.77 12.23 32.68
N GLY A 167 -3.65 11.53 32.93
CA GLY A 167 -3.13 10.50 32.04
C GLY A 167 -4.09 9.33 31.83
N ASN A 168 -4.84 8.93 32.85
CA ASN A 168 -5.87 7.89 32.75
C ASN A 168 -7.00 8.33 31.81
N PHE A 169 -7.44 9.59 31.92
CA PHE A 169 -8.43 10.16 31.00
C PHE A 169 -7.91 10.21 29.56
N LEU A 170 -6.67 10.68 29.36
CA LEU A 170 -6.05 10.77 28.03
C LEU A 170 -5.93 9.38 27.37
N ARG A 171 -5.47 8.36 28.10
CA ARG A 171 -5.35 6.98 27.59
C ARG A 171 -6.70 6.36 27.25
N ARG A 172 -7.75 6.62 28.05
CA ARG A 172 -9.11 6.11 27.80
C ARG A 172 -9.75 6.74 26.56
N THR A 173 -9.39 7.99 26.26
CA THR A 173 -9.91 8.74 25.12
C THR A 173 -8.96 8.74 23.92
N SER A 174 -7.81 8.05 24.03
CA SER A 174 -6.71 8.07 23.05
C SER A 174 -6.20 9.49 22.70
N LEU A 175 -6.50 10.48 23.54
CA LEU A 175 -6.07 11.87 23.34
C LEU A 175 -4.56 12.04 23.55
N ASP A 176 -3.90 11.10 24.25
CA ASP A 176 -2.45 11.11 24.39
C ASP A 176 -1.72 10.84 23.07
N GLU A 177 -2.41 10.30 22.06
CA GLU A 177 -1.87 9.97 20.75
C GLU A 177 -2.03 11.08 19.71
N LEU A 178 -2.76 12.16 20.01
CA LEU A 178 -2.93 13.27 19.06
C LEU A 178 -1.61 13.90 18.55
N PRO A 179 -0.52 14.01 19.35
CA PRO A 179 0.76 14.47 18.82
C PRO A 179 1.33 13.59 17.70
N GLN A 180 0.84 12.37 17.49
CA GLN A 180 1.27 11.48 16.41
C GLN A 180 0.95 12.04 15.02
N PHE A 181 0.02 13.00 14.87
CA PHE A 181 -0.17 13.66 13.58
C PHE A 181 1.10 14.41 13.11
N ILE A 182 2.00 14.79 14.04
CA ILE A 182 3.32 15.34 13.71
C ILE A 182 4.22 14.28 13.05
N ASN A 183 4.02 12.99 13.31
CA ASN A 183 4.73 11.91 12.62
C ASN A 183 4.33 11.75 11.15
N VAL A 184 3.18 12.30 10.76
CA VAL A 184 2.70 12.25 9.38
C VAL A 184 3.41 13.32 8.54
N LEU A 185 3.80 14.45 9.14
CA LEU A 185 4.59 15.51 8.51
C LEU A 185 6.06 15.08 8.32
#